data_AF-A0A7X2SYN8-F1
#
_entry.id   AF-A0A7X2SYN8-F1
#
_cell.length_a   1.000
_cell.length_b   1.000
_cell.length_c   1.000
_cell.angle_alpha   90.00
_cell.angle_beta   90.00
_cell.angle_gamma   90.00
#
_symmetry.space_group_name_H-M   'P 1'
#
loop_
_entity.id
_entity.type
_entity.pdbx_description
1 polymer ?
#
loop_
_entity_poly.entity_id
_entity_poly.type
_entity_poly.pdbx_seq_one_letter_code
_entity_poly.pdbx_strand_id
1 'polypeptide(L)'
;MHNKSFTVDGVTTVVGGRNIGDEYFGTGNEPLFADLDVMAIGPVVKEVAEDFERYWRSKPVSPLQQVLDEEEPEEDSVSLPAEWRHSEPVQRYLQRLENSSLLQELEEGTLALTWAKARLLSDDPRKGLGKARARSLLPQRMLEVIGTPQKQFDIISAYFVPTRA
;
A
#
# COMPACT_ATOMS: atom_id res chain seq x y z
N MET A 1 2.28 -12.30 2.73
CA MET A 1 1.32 -11.20 2.45
C MET A 1 2.05 -10.24 1.53
N HIS A 2 1.43 -9.78 0.42
CA HIS A 2 2.08 -8.86 -0.55
C HIS A 2 1.27 -7.56 -0.75
N ASN A 3 0.22 -7.37 0.06
CA ASN A 3 -0.62 -6.19 0.00
C ASN A 3 0.17 -5.00 0.56
N LYS A 4 0.08 -3.83 -0.07
CA LYS A 4 0.53 -2.57 0.54
C LYS A 4 -0.68 -1.65 0.64
N SER A 5 -1.02 -1.32 1.87
CA SER A 5 -2.13 -0.44 2.19
C SER A 5 -1.81 0.34 3.45
N PHE A 6 -2.12 1.63 3.46
CA PHE A 6 -2.02 2.48 4.63
C PHE A 6 -3.34 3.22 4.82
N THR A 7 -4.03 2.93 5.93
CA THR A 7 -5.35 3.49 6.25
C THR A 7 -5.27 4.28 7.54
N VAL A 8 -5.79 5.51 7.53
CA VAL A 8 -5.82 6.39 8.70
C VAL A 8 -7.26 6.65 9.10
N ASP A 9 -7.57 6.37 10.38
CA ASP A 9 -8.86 6.58 11.05
C ASP A 9 -10.10 5.96 10.36
N GLY A 10 -9.88 5.07 9.38
CA GLY A 10 -10.95 4.55 8.52
C GLY A 10 -11.58 5.60 7.59
N VAL A 11 -10.90 6.74 7.39
CA VAL A 11 -11.39 7.87 6.57
C VAL A 11 -10.70 7.95 5.22
N THR A 12 -9.40 7.67 5.19
CA THR A 12 -8.56 7.74 3.99
C THR A 12 -7.69 6.49 3.92
N THR A 13 -7.47 5.98 2.71
CA THR A 13 -6.52 4.90 2.46
C THR A 13 -5.64 5.17 1.26
N VAL A 14 -4.38 4.77 1.33
CA VAL A 14 -3.48 4.63 0.19
C VAL A 14 -3.29 3.14 -0.08
N VAL A 15 -3.45 2.71 -1.33
CA VAL A 15 -3.20 1.33 -1.79
C VAL A 15 -2.35 1.36 -3.05
N GLY A 16 -1.41 0.43 -3.20
CA GLY A 16 -0.54 0.42 -4.37
C GLY A 16 0.59 -0.60 -4.31
N GLY A 17 1.67 -0.30 -5.02
CA GLY A 17 2.82 -1.19 -5.17
C GLY A 17 4.03 -0.86 -4.29
N ARG A 18 4.11 0.35 -3.72
CA ARG A 18 5.28 0.77 -2.93
C ARG A 18 5.33 0.10 -1.57
N ASN A 19 6.54 -0.33 -1.18
CA ASN A 19 6.85 -0.64 0.22
C ASN A 19 7.40 0.62 0.92
N ILE A 20 7.51 0.56 2.24
CA ILE A 20 8.32 1.52 2.99
C ILE A 20 9.76 1.01 2.98
N GLY A 21 10.56 1.49 2.02
CA GLY A 21 11.95 1.08 1.80
C GLY A 21 12.72 2.13 1.00
N ASP A 22 14.01 2.25 1.25
CA ASP A 22 14.90 3.29 0.71
C ASP A 22 14.80 3.46 -0.81
N GLU A 23 14.69 2.33 -1.53
CA GLU A 23 14.57 2.25 -2.99
C GLU A 23 13.34 2.96 -3.55
N TYR A 24 12.28 3.14 -2.77
CA TYR A 24 11.05 3.84 -3.17
C TYR A 24 11.05 5.34 -2.85
N PHE A 25 11.96 5.79 -1.98
CA PHE A 25 12.08 7.19 -1.57
C PHE A 25 13.33 7.88 -2.15
N GLY A 26 14.15 7.14 -2.91
CA GLY A 26 15.40 7.67 -3.45
C GLY A 26 16.39 8.02 -2.35
N THR A 27 16.28 7.33 -1.22
CA THR A 27 17.24 7.37 -0.11
C THR A 27 18.19 6.18 -0.25
N GLY A 28 19.44 6.33 0.18
CA GLY A 28 20.46 5.28 0.01
C GLY A 28 21.15 5.25 -1.36
N ASN A 29 21.79 4.11 -1.67
CA ASN A 29 22.61 3.93 -2.88
C ASN A 29 21.90 3.12 -3.97
N GLU A 30 20.63 2.74 -3.75
CA GLU A 30 19.88 1.89 -4.68
C GLU A 30 19.21 2.71 -5.80
N PRO A 31 18.97 2.10 -6.97
CA PRO A 31 18.18 2.74 -8.02
C PRO A 31 16.76 3.05 -7.54
N LEU A 32 16.23 4.22 -7.92
CA LEU A 32 14.86 4.61 -7.59
C LEU A 32 13.85 3.68 -8.29
N PHE A 33 12.98 3.05 -7.50
CA PHE A 33 11.89 2.22 -8.00
C PHE A 33 10.66 3.07 -8.31
N ALA A 34 10.16 2.97 -9.54
CA ALA A 34 8.93 3.62 -9.97
C ALA A 34 7.74 2.70 -9.72
N ASP A 35 6.70 3.24 -9.10
CA ASP A 35 5.47 2.49 -8.79
C ASP A 35 4.24 3.42 -8.83
N LEU A 36 3.06 2.83 -8.67
CA LEU A 36 1.78 3.54 -8.67
C LEU A 36 1.01 3.24 -7.38
N ASP A 37 0.52 4.29 -6.76
CA ASP A 37 -0.40 4.21 -5.62
C ASP A 37 -1.63 5.06 -5.90
N VAL A 38 -2.74 4.70 -5.25
CA VAL A 38 -4.01 5.41 -5.29
C VAL A 38 -4.41 5.77 -3.88
N MET A 39 -4.65 7.06 -3.64
CA MET A 39 -5.36 7.53 -2.46
C MET A 39 -6.87 7.50 -2.71
N ALA A 40 -7.63 6.94 -1.77
CA ALA A 40 -9.08 6.87 -1.84
C ALA A 40 -9.73 7.30 -0.52
N ILE A 41 -10.92 7.89 -0.65
CA ILE A 41 -11.81 8.26 0.45
C ILE A 41 -13.21 7.67 0.23
N GLY A 42 -14.04 7.69 1.26
CA GLY A 42 -15.43 7.24 1.19
C GLY A 42 -15.61 5.73 1.42
N PRO A 43 -16.70 5.11 0.93
CA PRO A 43 -17.09 3.76 1.33
C PRO A 43 -16.04 2.67 1.10
N VAL A 44 -15.18 2.81 0.07
CA VAL A 44 -14.13 1.83 -0.25
C VAL A 44 -13.07 1.72 0.86
N VAL A 45 -12.89 2.76 1.68
CA VAL A 45 -11.95 2.73 2.81
C VAL A 45 -12.33 1.65 3.82
N LYS A 46 -13.64 1.46 4.05
CA LYS A 46 -14.15 0.38 4.88
C LYS A 46 -13.84 -1.00 4.29
N GLU A 47 -13.95 -1.17 2.97
CA GLU A 47 -13.58 -2.43 2.32
C GLU A 47 -12.10 -2.77 2.54
N VAL A 48 -11.21 -1.76 2.48
CA VAL A 48 -9.77 -1.93 2.74
C VAL A 48 -9.49 -2.28 4.20
N ALA A 49 -10.13 -1.59 5.14
CA ALA A 49 -10.01 -1.88 6.57
C ALA A 49 -10.52 -3.30 6.91
N GLU A 50 -11.65 -3.72 6.35
CA GLU A 50 -12.18 -5.07 6.53
C GLU A 50 -11.26 -6.15 5.93
N ASP A 51 -10.61 -5.88 4.79
CA ASP A 51 -9.62 -6.81 4.22
C ASP A 51 -8.35 -6.88 5.09
N PHE A 52 -7.88 -5.74 5.61
CA PHE A 52 -6.79 -5.73 6.59
C PHE A 52 -7.12 -6.61 7.79
N GLU A 53 -8.29 -6.44 8.42
CA GLU A 53 -8.74 -7.26 9.55
C GLU A 53 -8.81 -8.75 9.20
N ARG A 54 -9.24 -9.10 7.97
CA ARG A 54 -9.26 -10.49 7.50
C ARG A 54 -7.86 -11.09 7.45
N TYR A 55 -6.85 -10.33 7.04
CA TYR A 55 -5.45 -10.76 7.07
C TYR A 55 -4.90 -10.80 8.50
N TRP A 56 -5.13 -9.73 9.26
CA TRP A 56 -4.65 -9.57 10.64
C TRP A 56 -5.12 -10.69 11.56
N ARG A 57 -6.38 -11.11 11.44
CA ARG A 57 -6.97 -12.21 12.23
C ARG A 57 -6.77 -13.59 11.61
N SER A 58 -6.01 -13.70 10.52
CA SER A 58 -5.84 -14.97 9.83
C SER A 58 -4.94 -15.92 10.61
N LYS A 59 -5.20 -17.24 10.49
CA LYS A 59 -4.46 -18.29 11.20
C LYS A 59 -2.91 -18.20 11.14
N PRO A 60 -2.26 -17.81 10.02
CA PRO A 60 -0.81 -17.73 9.96
C PRO A 60 -0.21 -16.47 10.61
N VAL A 61 -1.01 -15.56 11.17
CA VAL A 61 -0.48 -14.38 11.88
C VAL A 61 -0.09 -14.75 13.30
N SER A 62 1.07 -14.26 13.73
CA SER A 62 1.55 -14.35 15.11
C SER A 62 2.24 -13.03 15.48
N PRO A 63 2.11 -12.56 16.73
CA PRO A 63 2.87 -11.41 17.22
C PRO A 63 4.38 -11.64 17.02
N LEU A 64 5.11 -10.57 16.73
CA LEU A 64 6.56 -10.64 16.46
C LEU A 64 7.32 -11.30 17.61
N GLN A 65 6.96 -10.95 18.85
CA GLN A 65 7.56 -11.45 20.10
C GLN A 65 7.34 -12.96 20.31
N GLN A 66 6.38 -13.57 19.62
CA GLN A 66 6.18 -15.03 19.68
C GLN A 66 7.06 -15.78 18.68
N VAL A 67 7.70 -15.06 17.76
CA VAL A 67 8.48 -15.61 16.65
C VAL A 67 9.97 -15.27 16.79
N LEU A 68 10.28 -14.08 17.33
CA LEU A 68 11.64 -13.60 17.56
C LEU A 68 11.90 -13.42 19.06
N ASP A 69 13.09 -13.81 19.51
CA ASP A 69 13.62 -13.51 20.84
C ASP A 69 14.22 -12.09 20.82
N GLU A 70 13.37 -11.07 20.70
CA GLU A 70 13.76 -9.66 20.78
C GLU A 70 13.04 -8.98 21.95
N GLU A 71 13.76 -8.13 22.69
CA GLU A 71 13.17 -7.31 23.75
C GLU A 71 12.23 -6.28 23.13
N GLU A 72 11.10 -6.00 23.79
CA GLU A 72 10.21 -4.93 23.33
C GLU A 72 10.97 -3.60 23.39
N PRO A 73 11.06 -2.84 22.29
CA PRO A 73 11.53 -1.47 22.38
C PRO A 73 10.62 -0.72 23.35
N GLU A 74 11.21 0.16 24.18
CA GLU A 74 10.43 1.05 25.05
C GLU A 74 9.34 1.76 24.22
N GLU A 75 8.15 1.97 24.80
CA GLU A 75 7.01 2.69 24.18
C GLU A 75 7.33 4.18 23.97
N ASP A 76 8.47 4.49 23.36
CA ASP A 76 8.77 5.83 22.90
C ASP A 76 7.89 6.13 21.70
N SER A 77 7.33 7.34 21.70
CA SER A 77 6.69 7.89 20.52
C SER A 77 7.65 7.78 19.34
N VAL A 78 7.21 7.18 18.22
CA VAL A 78 7.98 7.18 16.98
C VAL A 78 8.24 8.64 16.61
N SER A 79 9.49 9.06 16.81
CA SER A 79 9.93 10.42 16.56
C SER A 79 11.16 10.39 15.68
N LEU A 80 11.28 11.38 14.81
CA LEU A 80 12.47 11.55 14.01
C LEU A 80 13.67 11.79 14.96
N PRO A 81 14.72 10.93 14.92
CA PRO A 81 15.88 11.08 15.78
C PRO A 81 16.50 12.47 15.63
N ALA A 82 16.93 13.07 16.75
CA ALA A 82 17.40 14.46 16.76
C ALA A 82 18.61 14.67 15.84
N GLU A 83 19.48 13.68 15.76
CA GLU A 83 20.64 13.62 14.89
C GLU A 83 20.27 13.64 13.39
N TRP A 84 19.10 13.11 13.01
CA TRP A 84 18.67 13.05 11.62
C TRP A 84 18.04 14.35 11.16
N ARG A 85 17.50 15.15 12.09
CA ARG A 85 16.83 16.43 11.76
C ARG A 85 17.72 17.36 10.96
N HIS A 86 19.01 17.39 11.23
CA HIS A 86 19.96 18.26 10.54
C HIS A 86 20.69 17.59 9.37
N SER A 87 20.36 16.33 9.06
CA SER A 87 20.96 15.65 7.91
C SER A 87 20.46 16.23 6.60
N GLU A 88 21.34 16.32 5.60
CA GLU A 88 20.99 16.85 4.28
C GLU A 88 19.79 16.11 3.63
N PRO A 89 19.71 14.75 3.65
CA PRO A 89 18.58 14.05 3.04
C PRO A 89 17.24 14.40 3.70
N VAL A 90 17.21 14.50 5.03
CA VAL A 90 16.01 14.86 5.78
C VAL A 90 15.61 16.31 5.51
N GLN A 91 16.55 17.25 5.56
CA GLN A 91 16.26 18.66 5.26
C GLN A 91 15.72 18.84 3.84
N ARG A 92 16.28 18.12 2.86
CA ARG A 92 15.78 18.12 1.49
C ARG A 92 14.36 17.56 1.40
N TYR A 93 14.06 16.49 2.13
CA TYR A 93 12.72 15.92 2.17
C TYR A 93 11.71 16.89 2.83
N LEU A 94 12.05 17.47 3.98
CA LEU A 94 11.20 18.46 4.68
C LEU A 94 10.92 19.67 3.79
N GLN A 95 11.93 20.21 3.10
CA GLN A 95 11.75 21.32 2.17
C GLN A 95 10.81 20.95 1.01
N ARG A 96 10.84 19.70 0.53
CA ARG A 96 9.89 19.23 -0.50
C ARG A 96 8.47 19.15 0.04
N LEU A 97 8.28 18.74 1.28
CA LEU A 97 6.97 18.75 1.92
C LEU A 97 6.44 20.18 2.06
N GLU A 98 7.24 21.11 2.58
CA GLU A 98 6.86 22.52 2.74
C GLU A 98 6.43 23.19 1.42
N ASN A 99 7.04 22.79 0.30
CA ASN A 99 6.73 23.34 -1.02
C ASN A 99 5.79 22.45 -1.86
N SER A 100 5.18 21.43 -1.26
CA SER A 100 4.31 20.48 -1.95
C SER A 100 2.90 21.05 -2.10
N SER A 101 2.46 21.29 -3.35
CA SER A 101 1.07 21.68 -3.62
C SER A 101 0.07 20.62 -3.14
N LEU A 102 0.45 19.34 -3.18
CA LEU A 102 -0.39 18.24 -2.69
C LEU A 102 -0.72 18.41 -1.20
N LEU A 103 0.27 18.78 -0.38
CA LEU A 103 0.04 18.97 1.06
C LEU A 103 -0.79 20.21 1.31
N GLN A 104 -0.48 21.31 0.63
CA GLN A 104 -1.29 22.53 0.71
C GLN A 104 -2.76 22.27 0.36
N GLU A 105 -3.02 21.61 -0.77
CA GLU A 105 -4.38 21.27 -1.21
C GLU A 105 -5.09 20.31 -0.24
N LEU A 106 -4.36 19.39 0.38
CA LEU A 106 -4.89 18.48 1.38
C LEU A 106 -5.29 19.23 2.67
N GLU A 107 -4.43 20.12 3.16
CA GLU A 107 -4.68 20.94 4.36
C GLU A 107 -5.83 21.93 4.17
N GLU A 108 -5.92 22.53 2.98
CA GLU A 108 -7.01 23.44 2.60
C GLU A 108 -8.32 22.71 2.26
N GLY A 109 -8.28 21.39 2.12
CA GLY A 109 -9.43 20.57 1.70
C GLY A 109 -9.86 20.81 0.24
N THR A 110 -8.94 21.30 -0.59
CA THR A 110 -9.16 21.65 -2.01
C THR A 110 -8.62 20.59 -2.98
N LEU A 111 -7.97 19.54 -2.48
CA LEU A 111 -7.43 18.45 -3.27
C LEU A 111 -8.46 17.88 -4.25
N ALA A 112 -8.15 17.97 -5.54
CA ALA A 112 -9.03 17.52 -6.60
C ALA A 112 -9.13 15.99 -6.63
N LEU A 113 -10.34 15.47 -6.41
CA LEU A 113 -10.61 14.03 -6.46
C LEU A 113 -11.33 13.63 -7.74
N THR A 114 -10.94 12.48 -8.29
CA THR A 114 -11.71 11.83 -9.35
C THR A 114 -12.76 10.92 -8.72
N TRP A 115 -14.02 11.33 -8.80
CA TRP A 115 -15.14 10.55 -8.28
C TRP A 115 -15.47 9.38 -9.20
N ALA A 116 -15.36 8.17 -8.67
CA ALA A 116 -15.66 6.94 -9.40
C ALA A 116 -16.25 5.88 -8.46
N LYS A 117 -16.93 4.89 -9.05
CA LYS A 117 -17.29 3.67 -8.31
C LYS A 117 -16.03 2.84 -8.12
N ALA A 118 -15.57 2.73 -6.88
CA ALA A 118 -14.42 1.91 -6.52
C ALA A 118 -14.89 0.59 -5.88
N ARG A 119 -14.08 -0.46 -6.04
CA ARG A 119 -14.26 -1.77 -5.40
C ARG A 119 -12.89 -2.32 -5.05
N LEU A 120 -12.72 -2.86 -3.86
CA LEU A 120 -11.50 -3.57 -3.50
C LEU A 120 -11.47 -4.98 -4.09
N LEU A 121 -10.34 -5.35 -4.70
CA LEU A 121 -10.02 -6.72 -5.04
C LEU A 121 -8.78 -7.16 -4.26
N SER A 122 -8.89 -8.30 -3.58
CA SER A 122 -7.82 -8.88 -2.77
C SER A 122 -7.91 -10.40 -2.80
N ASP A 123 -6.77 -11.05 -2.59
CA ASP A 123 -6.67 -12.50 -2.41
C ASP A 123 -7.26 -12.91 -1.04
N ASP A 124 -7.72 -14.16 -0.93
CA ASP A 124 -8.09 -14.74 0.36
C ASP A 124 -6.83 -15.04 1.21
N PRO A 125 -6.74 -14.63 2.50
CA PRO A 125 -5.60 -14.94 3.37
C PRO A 125 -5.25 -16.44 3.43
N ARG A 126 -6.24 -17.32 3.23
CA ARG A 126 -6.02 -18.78 3.16
C ARG A 126 -5.16 -19.22 1.97
N LYS A 127 -4.89 -18.35 1.00
CA LYS A 127 -3.94 -18.58 -0.09
C LYS A 127 -2.54 -18.90 0.46
N GLY A 128 -2.12 -18.20 1.52
CA GLY A 128 -0.84 -18.46 2.20
C GLY A 128 -0.76 -19.85 2.84
N LEU A 129 -1.90 -20.52 3.04
CA LEU A 129 -2.00 -21.88 3.56
C LEU A 129 -2.21 -22.93 2.45
N GLY A 130 -2.20 -22.52 1.17
CA GLY A 130 -2.55 -23.40 0.05
C GLY A 130 -4.03 -23.83 0.03
N LYS A 131 -4.91 -23.12 0.74
CA LYS A 131 -6.33 -23.51 0.93
C LYS A 131 -7.33 -22.58 0.21
N ALA A 132 -6.85 -21.56 -0.49
CA ALA A 132 -7.72 -20.70 -1.28
C ALA A 132 -8.23 -21.44 -2.53
N ARG A 133 -9.48 -21.19 -2.91
CA ARG A 133 -10.04 -21.69 -4.18
C ARG A 133 -9.43 -20.88 -5.33
N ALA A 134 -9.16 -21.51 -6.47
CA ALA A 134 -8.60 -20.79 -7.64
C ALA A 134 -9.43 -19.54 -8.01
N ARG A 135 -10.77 -19.65 -7.99
CA ARG A 135 -11.72 -18.55 -8.24
C ARG A 135 -11.66 -17.39 -7.25
N SER A 136 -11.07 -17.59 -6.09
CA SER A 136 -10.88 -16.51 -5.11
C SER A 136 -9.56 -15.77 -5.31
N LEU A 137 -8.73 -16.18 -6.28
CA LEU A 137 -7.46 -15.54 -6.56
C LEU A 137 -7.66 -14.27 -7.38
N LEU A 138 -6.83 -13.27 -7.09
CA LEU A 138 -6.89 -11.93 -7.66
C LEU A 138 -6.91 -11.92 -9.20
N PRO A 139 -6.09 -12.70 -9.94
CA PRO A 139 -6.12 -12.68 -11.40
C PRO A 139 -7.48 -13.07 -11.98
N GLN A 140 -8.14 -14.10 -11.43
CA GLN A 140 -9.45 -14.54 -11.90
C GLN A 140 -10.53 -13.50 -11.59
N ARG A 141 -10.53 -12.96 -10.37
CA ARG A 141 -11.47 -11.89 -9.97
C ARG A 141 -11.28 -10.61 -10.78
N MET A 142 -10.04 -10.27 -11.12
CA MET A 142 -9.71 -9.09 -11.92
C MET A 142 -10.26 -9.24 -13.35
N LEU A 143 -10.08 -10.41 -13.99
CA LEU A 143 -10.66 -10.70 -15.30
C LEU A 143 -12.19 -10.65 -15.30
N GLU A 144 -12.83 -11.18 -14.26
CA GLU A 144 -14.29 -11.10 -14.10
C GLU A 144 -14.80 -9.65 -13.99
N VAL A 145 -14.06 -8.78 -13.30
CA VAL A 145 -14.45 -7.37 -13.11
C VAL A 145 -14.15 -6.52 -14.34
N ILE A 146 -13.03 -6.75 -15.01
CA ILE A 146 -12.66 -6.04 -16.25
C ILE A 146 -13.60 -6.45 -17.39
N GLY A 147 -14.01 -7.71 -17.44
CA GLY A 147 -14.79 -8.25 -18.54
C GLY A 147 -13.99 -8.31 -19.85
N THR A 148 -14.66 -8.09 -20.98
CA THR A 148 -14.01 -8.03 -22.30
C THR A 148 -13.83 -6.58 -22.73
N PRO A 149 -12.61 -6.03 -22.71
CA PRO A 149 -12.35 -4.67 -23.16
C PRO A 149 -12.77 -4.49 -24.63
N GLN A 150 -13.50 -3.42 -24.93
CA GLN A 150 -14.01 -3.16 -26.29
C GLN A 150 -13.14 -2.22 -27.12
N LYS A 151 -12.21 -1.50 -26.48
CA LYS A 151 -11.37 -0.48 -27.15
C LYS A 151 -9.90 -0.58 -26.76
N GLN A 152 -9.58 -0.37 -25.49
CA GLN A 152 -8.21 -0.33 -24.99
C GLN A 152 -8.18 -0.82 -23.53
N PHE A 153 -7.08 -1.48 -23.17
CA PHE A 153 -6.78 -1.89 -21.80
C PHE A 153 -5.28 -1.75 -21.58
N ASP A 154 -4.90 -0.83 -20.70
CA ASP A 154 -3.50 -0.56 -20.37
C ASP A 154 -3.11 -1.32 -19.10
N ILE A 155 -1.96 -1.97 -19.15
CA ILE A 155 -1.40 -2.73 -18.03
C ILE A 155 -0.02 -2.16 -17.72
N ILE A 156 0.17 -1.76 -16.47
CA ILE A 156 1.48 -1.45 -15.91
C ILE A 156 1.80 -2.59 -14.93
N SER A 157 2.89 -3.31 -15.17
CA SER A 157 3.32 -4.42 -14.32
C SER A 157 4.84 -4.46 -14.25
N ALA A 158 5.37 -4.68 -13.05
CA ALA A 158 6.80 -4.91 -12.84
C ALA A 158 7.28 -6.21 -13.50
N TYR A 159 6.38 -7.18 -13.66
CA TYR A 159 6.71 -8.50 -14.21
C TYR A 159 5.73 -8.92 -15.29
N PHE A 160 6.28 -9.48 -16.36
CA PHE A 160 5.53 -10.27 -17.33
C PHE A 160 6.02 -11.71 -17.24
N VAL A 161 5.21 -12.59 -16.65
CA VAL A 161 5.54 -14.01 -16.51
C VAL A 161 4.70 -14.80 -17.52
N PRO A 162 5.23 -15.13 -18.70
CA PRO A 162 4.49 -15.87 -19.71
C PRO A 162 4.17 -17.28 -19.22
N THR A 163 2.97 -17.76 -19.55
CA THR A 163 2.57 -19.16 -19.38
C THR A 163 2.74 -19.91 -20.71
N ARG A 164 2.69 -21.24 -20.70
CA ARG A 164 2.72 -22.01 -21.95
C ARG A 164 1.49 -21.66 -22.79
N ALA A 165 1.72 -21.43 -24.09
CA ALA A 165 0.67 -21.20 -25.08
C ALA A 165 -0.17 -22.46 -25.33
#